data_AF-A0AAT9GQ07-F1
#
_entry.id   AF-A0AAT9GQ07-F1
#
_cell.length_a   1.000
_cell.length_b   1.000
_cell.length_c   1.000
_cell.angle_alpha   90.00
_cell.angle_beta   90.00
_cell.angle_gamma   90.00
#
_symmetry.space_group_name_H-M   'P 1'
#
loop_
_entity.id
_entity.type
_entity.pdbx_description
1 polymer ?
#
loop_
_entity_poly.entity_id
_entity_poly.type
_entity_poly.pdbx_seq_one_letter_code
_entity_poly.pdbx_strand_id
1 'polypeptide(L)'
;MRCPLHKNEEKEYNRKKDLVIHISKTKIDSCPICGAKIKSGNYGDLLKHLEKCYDDSHKELLRTLATIFGNHGKFKRRVSLNKKSYNSSYL
;
A
#
# COMPACT_ATOMS: atom_id res chain seq x y z
N MET A 1 7.58 11.76 -7.29
CA MET A 1 7.02 10.64 -6.49
C MET A 1 7.50 9.34 -7.09
N ARG A 2 8.01 8.41 -6.28
CA ARG A 2 8.54 7.12 -6.77
C ARG A 2 7.55 5.99 -6.52
N CYS A 3 7.65 4.94 -7.34
CA CYS A 3 6.82 3.75 -7.16
C CYS A 3 7.29 2.94 -5.95
N PRO A 4 6.44 2.72 -4.91
CA PRO A 4 6.83 1.95 -3.73
C PRO A 4 6.93 0.44 -4.00
N LEU A 5 6.43 -0.02 -5.15
CA LEU A 5 6.43 -1.45 -5.54
C LEU A 5 7.66 -1.84 -6.34
N HIS A 6 8.23 -0.91 -7.12
CA HIS A 6 9.39 -1.14 -7.96
C HIS A 6 10.57 -0.32 -7.47
N LYS A 7 11.31 -0.88 -6.50
CA LYS A 7 12.49 -0.23 -5.91
C LYS A 7 13.62 0.04 -6.91
N ASN A 8 13.68 -0.73 -8.00
CA ASN A 8 14.67 -0.59 -9.06
C ASN A 8 14.22 0.35 -10.20
N GLU A 9 13.02 0.92 -10.11
CA GLU A 9 12.54 1.83 -11.14
C GLU A 9 13.03 3.26 -10.84
N GLU A 10 13.89 3.79 -11.70
CA GLU A 10 14.40 5.17 -11.62
C GLU A 10 13.35 6.21 -12.06
N LYS A 11 12.15 5.77 -12.41
CA LYS A 11 11.10 6.62 -12.96
C LYS A 11 10.43 7.42 -11.86
N GLU A 12 10.54 8.74 -11.98
CA GLU A 12 9.86 9.67 -11.10
C GLU A 12 8.55 10.17 -11.72
N TYR A 13 7.49 10.09 -10.94
CA TYR A 13 6.17 10.56 -11.32
C TYR A 13 5.91 11.95 -10.74
N ASN A 14 5.72 12.93 -11.62
CA ASN A 14 5.37 14.31 -11.23
C ASN A 14 3.92 14.43 -10.76
N ARG A 15 3.03 13.58 -11.27
CA ARG A 15 1.60 13.60 -10.94
C ARG A 15 1.14 12.27 -10.37
N LYS A 16 0.23 12.34 -9.41
CA LYS A 16 -0.32 11.19 -8.71
C LYS A 16 -1.08 10.25 -9.66
N LYS A 17 -1.84 10.83 -10.60
CA LYS A 17 -2.57 10.06 -11.62
C LYS A 17 -1.65 9.20 -12.47
N ASP A 18 -0.49 9.72 -12.86
CA ASP A 18 0.49 8.99 -13.67
C ASP A 18 1.09 7.82 -12.88
N LEU A 19 1.34 8.00 -11.58
CA LEU A 19 1.78 6.93 -10.69
C LEU A 19 0.69 5.85 -10.54
N VAL A 20 -0.58 6.24 -10.40
CA VAL A 20 -1.72 5.31 -10.32
C VAL A 20 -1.86 4.50 -11.62
N ILE A 21 -1.76 5.15 -12.77
CA ILE A 21 -1.81 4.49 -14.09
C ILE A 21 -0.65 3.52 -14.23
N HIS A 22 0.56 3.91 -13.81
CA HIS A 22 1.71 3.02 -13.78
C HIS A 22 1.42 1.79 -12.92
N ILE A 23 1.05 1.95 -11.65
CA ILE A 23 0.80 0.81 -10.73
C ILE A 23 -0.31 -0.11 -11.27
N SER A 24 -1.31 0.47 -11.96
CA SER A 24 -2.42 -0.31 -12.53
C SER A 24 -2.03 -1.09 -13.79
N LYS A 25 -1.07 -0.58 -14.57
CA LYS A 25 -0.59 -1.23 -15.81
C LYS A 25 0.63 -2.12 -15.57
N THR A 26 1.37 -1.84 -14.52
CA THR A 26 2.63 -2.52 -14.23
C THR A 26 2.34 -3.91 -13.66
N LYS A 27 3.14 -4.87 -14.09
CA LYS A 27 3.02 -6.25 -13.61
C LYS A 27 3.82 -6.40 -12.32
N ILE A 28 3.14 -6.82 -11.26
CA ILE A 28 3.72 -7.02 -9.93
C ILE A 28 3.81 -8.52 -9.69
N ASP A 29 4.89 -9.17 -10.13
CA ASP A 29 5.05 -10.63 -9.99
C ASP A 29 5.28 -11.07 -8.54
N SER A 30 5.71 -10.17 -7.65
CA SER A 30 6.03 -10.51 -6.25
C SER A 30 5.80 -9.34 -5.29
N CYS A 31 5.44 -9.66 -4.05
CA CYS A 31 5.29 -8.68 -2.98
C CYS A 31 6.68 -8.11 -2.60
N PRO A 32 6.86 -6.78 -2.57
CA PRO A 32 8.15 -6.16 -2.25
C PRO A 32 8.53 -6.23 -0.75
N ILE A 33 7.63 -6.72 0.11
CA ILE A 33 7.85 -6.88 1.56
C ILE A 33 8.31 -8.30 1.88
N CYS A 34 7.54 -9.31 1.46
CA CYS A 34 7.80 -10.71 1.81
C CYS A 34 8.25 -11.59 0.62
N GLY A 35 8.31 -11.05 -0.59
CA GLY A 35 8.65 -11.81 -1.80
C GLY A 35 7.55 -12.78 -2.26
N ALA A 36 6.36 -12.76 -1.64
CA ALA A 36 5.27 -13.67 -2.01
C ALA A 36 4.86 -13.47 -3.48
N LYS A 37 4.78 -14.57 -4.23
CA LYS A 37 4.43 -14.55 -5.65
C LYS A 37 2.96 -14.21 -5.84
N ILE A 38 2.69 -13.17 -6.64
CA ILE A 38 1.34 -12.70 -6.94
C ILE A 38 0.89 -13.38 -8.24
N LYS A 39 -0.17 -14.19 -8.15
CA LYS A 39 -0.55 -15.14 -9.22
C LYS A 39 -0.93 -14.42 -10.51
N SER A 40 -1.72 -13.36 -10.40
CA SER A 40 -2.17 -12.58 -11.55
C SER A 40 -1.21 -11.46 -11.95
N GLY A 41 -0.22 -11.12 -11.12
CA GLY A 41 0.66 -10.00 -11.38
C GLY A 41 -0.02 -8.62 -11.35
N ASN A 42 -1.25 -8.54 -10.83
CA ASN A 42 -2.06 -7.31 -10.88
C ASN A 42 -2.14 -6.66 -9.50
N TYR A 43 -2.27 -5.32 -9.48
CA TYR A 43 -2.44 -4.55 -8.26
C TYR A 43 -3.55 -5.08 -7.34
N GLY A 44 -4.69 -5.50 -7.90
CA GLY A 44 -5.81 -6.03 -7.11
C GLY A 44 -5.48 -7.32 -6.35
N ASP A 45 -4.61 -8.17 -6.89
CA ASP A 45 -4.18 -9.41 -6.23
C ASP A 45 -3.13 -9.14 -5.16
N LEU A 46 -2.19 -8.22 -5.44
CA LEU A 46 -1.27 -7.69 -4.42
C LEU A 46 -2.05 -7.07 -3.26
N LEU A 47 -3.11 -6.31 -3.54
CA LEU A 47 -3.93 -5.68 -2.51
C LEU A 47 -4.57 -6.73 -1.59
N LYS A 48 -5.17 -7.79 -2.15
CA LYS A 48 -5.73 -8.90 -1.38
C LYS A 48 -4.68 -9.59 -0.52
N HIS A 49 -3.47 -9.76 -1.05
CA HIS A 49 -2.35 -10.29 -0.28
C HIS A 49 -2.00 -9.37 0.90
N LEU A 50 -1.86 -8.06 0.66
CA LEU A 50 -1.60 -7.08 1.71
C LEU A 50 -2.70 -7.03 2.77
N GLU A 51 -3.97 -7.18 2.39
CA GLU A 51 -5.11 -7.23 3.32
C GLU A 51 -5.14 -8.52 4.15
N LYS A 52 -4.56 -9.62 3.65
CA LYS A 52 -4.43 -10.87 4.40
C LYS A 52 -3.25 -10.85 5.38
N CYS A 53 -2.22 -10.06 5.10
CA CYS A 53 -1.06 -9.92 5.98
C CYS A 53 -1.36 -8.97 7.15
N TYR A 54 -0.97 -9.39 8.36
CA TYR A 54 -1.19 -8.61 9.59
C TYR A 54 0.03 -7.82 10.05
N ASP A 55 1.18 -7.96 9.38
CA ASP A 55 2.43 -7.28 9.71
C ASP A 55 2.33 -5.76 9.51
N ASP A 56 3.05 -5.02 10.35
CA ASP A 56 3.15 -3.55 10.25
C ASP A 56 3.72 -3.09 8.91
N SER A 57 4.73 -3.78 8.36
CA SER A 57 5.30 -3.44 7.05
C SER A 57 4.30 -3.59 5.90
N HIS A 58 3.47 -4.65 5.91
CA HIS A 58 2.42 -4.83 4.90
C HIS A 58 1.32 -3.78 5.04
N LYS A 59 0.94 -3.43 6.28
CA LYS A 59 -0.03 -2.36 6.57
C LYS A 59 0.47 -0.98 6.16
N GLU A 60 1.75 -0.68 6.35
CA GLU A 60 2.36 0.58 5.94
C GLU A 60 2.37 0.74 4.41
N LEU A 61 2.74 -0.33 3.69
CA LEU A 61 2.68 -0.35 2.23
C LEU A 61 1.24 -0.17 1.73
N LEU A 62 0.27 -0.87 2.34
CA LEU A 62 -1.15 -0.74 2.03
C LEU A 62 -1.63 0.71 2.23
N ARG A 63 -1.26 1.36 3.34
CA ARG A 63 -1.59 2.78 3.60
C ARG A 63 -0.98 3.70 2.56
N THR A 64 0.28 3.48 2.19
CA THR A 64 0.97 4.27 1.17
C THR A 64 0.24 4.16 -0.17
N LEU A 65 -0.13 2.95 -0.58
CA LEU A 65 -0.90 2.71 -1.79
C LEU A 65 -2.30 3.34 -1.70
N ALA A 66 -3.00 3.23 -0.57
CA ALA A 66 -4.29 3.87 -0.37
C ALA A 66 -4.22 5.40 -0.53
N THR A 67 -3.17 6.03 0.01
CA THR A 67 -2.89 7.46 -0.18
C THR A 67 -2.65 7.78 -1.66
N ILE A 68 -1.87 6.96 -2.38
CA ILE A 68 -1.59 7.13 -3.82
C ILE A 68 -2.85 6.96 -4.69
N PHE A 69 -3.75 6.03 -4.38
CA PHE A 69 -4.99 5.83 -5.13
C PHE A 69 -6.10 6.80 -4.71
N GLY A 70 -5.90 7.60 -3.66
CA GLY A 70 -6.89 8.57 -3.16
C GLY A 70 -8.13 7.92 -2.56
N ASN A 71 -8.10 6.61 -2.32
CA ASN A 71 -9.25 5.85 -1.88
C ASN A 71 -9.27 5.73 -0.35
N HIS A 72 -9.41 6.86 0.34
CA HIS A 72 -9.54 6.92 1.81
C HIS A 72 -10.80 6.20 2.34
N GLY A 73 -11.75 5.83 1.46
CA GLY A 73 -13.06 5.29 1.83
C GLY A 73 -13.17 3.76 1.90
N LYS A 74 -12.45 3.00 1.05
CA LYS A 74 -12.60 1.53 1.00
C LYS A 74 -11.69 0.75 1.95
N PHE A 75 -10.61 1.35 2.45
CA PHE A 75 -9.71 0.72 3.43
C PHE A 75 -10.13 0.90 4.90
N LYS A 76 -11.34 1.41 5.15
CA LYS A 76 -11.90 1.56 6.51
C LYS A 76 -12.24 0.22 7.20
N ARG A 77 -12.18 -0.93 6.52
CA ARG A 77 -12.42 -2.22 7.16
C ARG A 77 -11.10 -2.87 7.58
N ARG A 78 -10.85 -2.85 8.88
CA ARG A 78 -9.81 -3.61 9.63
C ARG A 78 -8.42 -3.00 9.81
N VAL A 79 -8.23 -1.70 9.66
CA VAL A 79 -7.28 -1.04 10.55
C VAL A 79 -8.05 -0.74 11.83
N SER A 80 -8.28 -1.76 12.66
CA SER A 80 -8.50 -1.53 14.08
C SER A 80 -7.22 -0.88 14.58
N LEU A 81 -7.17 0.45 14.51
CA LEU A 81 -6.25 1.24 15.28
C LEU A 81 -6.45 0.76 16.71
N ASN A 82 -5.51 -0.05 17.19
CA ASN A 82 -5.39 -0.30 18.60
C ASN A 82 -5.22 1.07 19.25
N LYS A 83 -6.29 1.49 19.90
CA LYS A 83 -6.49 2.81 20.48
C LYS A 83 -5.63 2.87 21.74
N LYS A 84 -4.34 3.12 21.61
CA LYS A 84 -3.56 3.79 22.65
C LYS A 84 -3.76 5.29 22.39
N SER A 85 -4.90 5.90 22.73
CA SER A 85 -5.23 6.35 24.09
C SER A 85 -3.98 6.72 24.89
N TYR A 86 -3.29 7.78 24.45
CA TYR A 86 -2.55 8.60 25.39
C TYR A 86 -3.46 9.77 25.75
N ASN A 87 -4.24 9.58 26.80
CA ASN A 87 -4.85 10.68 27.52
C ASN A 87 -3.71 11.31 28.32
N SER A 88 -3.30 12.52 27.95
CA SER A 88 -2.39 13.32 28.78
C SER A 88 -3.07 14.66 29.05
N SER A 89 -4.22 14.60 29.72
CA SER A 89 -4.59 15.62 30.68
C SER A 89 -3.86 15.31 31.98
N TYR A 90 -2.80 16.04 32.31
CA TYR A 90 -2.44 16.30 33.71
C TYR A 90 -1.62 17.59 33.81
N LEU A 91 -2.24 18.52 34.55
CA LEU A 91 -1.78 19.79 35.14
C LEU A 91 -1.33 20.92 34.22
#